data_AF-E9HDE5-F1
#
_entry.id   AF-E9HDE5-F1
#
_cell.length_a   1.000
_cell.length_b   1.000
_cell.length_c   1.000
_cell.angle_alpha   90.00
_cell.angle_beta   90.00
_cell.angle_gamma   90.00
#
_symmetry.space_group_name_H-M   'P 1'
#
loop_
_entity.id
_entity.type
_entity.pdbx_description
1 polymer ?
#
loop_
_entity_poly.entity_id
_entity_poly.type
_entity_poly.pdbx_seq_one_letter_code
_entity_poly.pdbx_strand_id
1 'polypeptide(L)'
;MEQNDGLREACSKLREIITKNQIRLDAIQKVIDKSKKPSSTISNLQIQQAGPVAAFETRKQGLSSMQEGLKVSDCQPNFPDNKMILIKLARLWQSRSKTEIQELIIEEKLKQASLRVQRERAVNCLNENKQLLEVHLKEKRSLENKEEELEEERVSELEEKLENAKRQYGEMKINLKNTVGEYFPEPEIPGFTGIYSLFNELTKRLINGERDAYAEVKNTWPYYLETLEANGIIECHPTDRSKIRIIDFSDGRLGKTD
;
A
#
# COMPACT_ATOMS: atom_id res chain seq x y z
N MET A 1 -80.33 -21.15 57.40
CA MET A 1 -78.91 -21.55 57.56
C MET A 1 -78.54 -22.68 56.58
N GLU A 2 -79.23 -22.82 55.43
CA GLU A 2 -79.09 -23.97 54.51
C GLU A 2 -78.49 -23.60 53.13
N GLN A 3 -78.46 -22.31 52.76
CA GLN A 3 -77.88 -21.87 51.47
C GLN A 3 -76.34 -21.92 51.42
N ASN A 4 -75.68 -22.04 52.57
CA ASN A 4 -74.21 -22.05 52.64
C ASN A 4 -73.61 -23.45 52.44
N ASP A 5 -74.38 -24.52 52.72
CA ASP A 5 -73.90 -25.90 52.58
C ASP A 5 -73.88 -26.36 51.12
N GLY A 6 -74.87 -25.98 50.31
CA GLY A 6 -74.89 -26.30 48.88
C GLY A 6 -73.75 -25.63 48.10
N LEU A 7 -73.38 -24.41 48.48
CA LEU A 7 -72.27 -23.66 47.86
C LEU A 7 -70.92 -24.27 48.26
N ARG A 8 -70.81 -24.74 49.51
CA ARG A 8 -69.63 -25.45 50.02
C ARG A 8 -69.45 -26.81 49.33
N GLU A 9 -70.54 -27.53 49.07
CA GLU A 9 -70.52 -28.79 48.34
C GLU A 9 -70.14 -28.60 46.85
N ALA A 10 -70.68 -27.56 46.20
CA ALA A 10 -70.31 -27.21 44.83
C ALA A 10 -68.82 -26.83 44.70
N CYS A 11 -68.29 -26.05 45.65
CA CYS A 11 -66.86 -25.73 45.71
C CYS A 11 -65.98 -26.95 45.97
N SER A 12 -66.47 -27.94 46.72
CA SER A 12 -65.74 -29.21 46.94
C SER A 12 -65.69 -30.03 45.66
N LYS A 13 -66.81 -30.15 44.93
CA LYS A 13 -66.87 -30.86 43.64
C LYS A 13 -66.00 -30.19 42.58
N LEU A 14 -65.99 -28.85 42.53
CA LEU A 14 -65.11 -28.09 41.63
C LEU A 14 -63.63 -28.32 41.94
N ARG A 15 -63.24 -28.34 43.23
CA ARG A 15 -61.87 -28.69 43.62
C ARG A 15 -61.49 -30.09 43.19
N GLU A 16 -62.37 -31.07 43.36
CA GLU A 16 -62.11 -32.45 42.93
C GLU A 16 -61.91 -32.55 41.41
N ILE A 17 -62.70 -31.82 40.62
CA ILE A 17 -62.57 -31.74 39.15
C ILE A 17 -61.23 -31.10 38.77
N ILE A 18 -60.86 -29.99 39.43
CA ILE A 18 -59.58 -29.31 39.19
C ILE A 18 -58.41 -30.24 39.50
N THR A 19 -58.45 -30.97 40.63
CA THR A 19 -57.38 -31.90 41.00
C THR A 19 -57.28 -33.07 40.01
N LYS A 20 -58.42 -33.65 39.58
CA LYS A 20 -58.42 -34.69 38.54
C LYS A 20 -57.85 -34.20 37.21
N ASN A 21 -58.18 -32.98 36.81
CA ASN A 21 -57.64 -32.39 35.58
C ASN A 21 -56.15 -32.08 35.69
N GLN A 22 -55.68 -31.65 36.86
CA GLN A 22 -54.24 -31.43 37.09
C GLN A 22 -53.46 -32.74 37.00
N ILE A 23 -53.96 -33.83 37.60
CA ILE A 23 -53.34 -35.16 37.48
C ILE A 23 -53.29 -35.63 36.01
N ARG A 24 -54.33 -35.36 35.22
CA ARG A 24 -54.35 -35.68 33.78
C ARG A 24 -53.34 -34.84 33.00
N LEU A 25 -53.21 -33.54 33.32
CA LEU A 25 -52.21 -32.67 32.72
C LEU A 25 -50.78 -33.12 33.05
N ASP A 26 -50.51 -33.49 34.30
CA ASP A 26 -49.20 -33.99 34.73
C ASP A 26 -48.86 -35.35 34.07
N ALA A 27 -49.86 -36.20 33.83
CA ALA A 27 -49.69 -37.45 33.10
C ALA A 27 -49.37 -37.21 31.62
N ILE A 28 -50.06 -36.25 30.97
CA ILE A 28 -49.77 -35.84 29.59
C ILE A 28 -48.37 -35.23 29.51
N GLN A 29 -47.98 -34.39 30.46
CA GLN A 29 -46.65 -33.79 30.52
C GLN A 29 -45.55 -34.86 30.66
N LYS A 30 -45.76 -35.88 31.50
CA LYS A 30 -44.84 -37.03 31.60
C LYS A 30 -44.75 -37.86 30.32
N VAL A 31 -45.84 -37.99 29.57
CA VAL A 31 -45.82 -38.64 28.24
C VAL A 31 -45.06 -37.79 27.23
N ILE A 32 -45.24 -36.47 27.25
CA ILE A 32 -44.48 -35.52 26.41
C ILE A 32 -42.99 -35.62 26.72
N ASP A 33 -42.61 -35.61 28.00
CA ASP A 33 -41.20 -35.66 28.41
C ASP A 33 -40.56 -37.02 28.16
N LYS A 34 -41.32 -38.12 28.19
CA LYS A 34 -40.87 -39.45 27.72
C LYS A 34 -40.80 -39.58 26.19
N SER A 35 -41.59 -38.81 25.45
CA SER A 35 -41.60 -38.81 23.97
C SER A 35 -40.51 -37.94 23.35
N LYS A 36 -39.78 -37.16 24.17
CA LYS A 36 -38.54 -36.47 23.77
C LYS A 36 -37.42 -37.48 23.54
N LYS A 37 -37.43 -38.19 22.41
CA LYS A 37 -36.16 -38.35 21.66
C LYS A 37 -35.65 -36.94 21.36
N PRO A 38 -34.33 -36.69 21.29
CA PRO A 38 -33.79 -35.36 21.04
C PRO A 38 -34.22 -34.92 19.64
N SER A 39 -35.39 -34.29 19.55
CA SER A 39 -35.72 -33.40 18.46
C SER A 39 -34.73 -32.27 18.60
N SER A 40 -33.72 -32.26 17.75
CA SER A 40 -32.89 -31.09 17.49
C SER A 40 -33.82 -30.02 16.94
N THR A 41 -34.57 -29.36 17.83
CA THR A 41 -35.31 -28.15 17.53
C THR A 41 -34.25 -27.08 17.39
N ILE A 42 -33.65 -27.05 16.21
CA ILE A 42 -32.71 -26.03 15.79
C ILE A 42 -33.52 -24.74 15.75
N SER A 43 -33.16 -23.80 16.62
CA SER A 43 -33.87 -22.51 16.72
C SER A 43 -33.82 -21.79 15.37
N ASN A 44 -34.81 -20.94 15.08
CA ASN A 44 -34.82 -20.11 13.86
C ASN A 44 -33.51 -19.29 13.69
N LEU A 45 -32.77 -19.06 14.78
CA LEU A 45 -31.46 -18.42 14.78
C LEU A 45 -30.37 -19.26 14.08
N GLN A 46 -30.41 -20.59 14.23
CA GLN A 46 -29.44 -21.51 13.63
C GLN A 46 -29.72 -21.78 12.14
N ILE A 47 -30.98 -21.64 11.69
CA ILE A 47 -31.35 -21.74 10.26
C ILE A 47 -30.82 -20.53 9.46
N GLN A 48 -30.69 -19.36 10.09
CA GLN A 48 -30.11 -18.17 9.45
C GLN A 48 -28.59 -18.24 9.27
N GLN A 49 -27.90 -19.08 10.05
CA GLN A 49 -26.43 -19.23 9.98
C GLN A 49 -25.98 -20.34 9.01
N ALA A 50 -26.88 -21.21 8.55
CA ALA A 50 -26.56 -22.28 7.62
C ALA A 50 -26.75 -21.82 6.16
N GLY A 51 -25.82 -22.20 5.27
CA GLY A 51 -25.89 -21.87 3.84
C GLY A 51 -27.21 -22.32 3.18
N PRO A 52 -27.60 -21.71 2.04
CA PRO A 52 -28.96 -21.80 1.49
C PRO A 52 -29.44 -23.24 1.21
N VAL A 53 -28.54 -24.16 0.86
CA VAL A 53 -28.87 -25.57 0.61
C VAL A 53 -29.22 -26.31 1.91
N ALA A 54 -28.49 -26.04 2.99
CA ALA A 54 -28.73 -26.67 4.29
C ALA A 54 -30.04 -26.14 4.93
N ALA A 55 -30.34 -24.85 4.78
CA ALA A 55 -31.60 -24.28 5.22
C ALA A 55 -32.81 -24.88 4.46
N PHE A 56 -32.68 -25.13 3.15
CA PHE A 56 -33.71 -25.76 2.34
C PHE A 56 -33.94 -27.24 2.70
N GLU A 57 -32.85 -28.03 2.83
CA GLU A 57 -32.90 -29.44 3.27
C GLU A 57 -33.56 -29.59 4.65
N THR A 58 -33.23 -28.70 5.59
CA THR A 58 -33.79 -28.71 6.95
C THR A 58 -35.29 -28.38 6.94
N ARG A 59 -35.72 -27.43 6.13
CA ARG A 59 -37.16 -27.11 5.97
C ARG A 59 -37.93 -28.25 5.31
N LYS A 60 -37.32 -28.93 4.32
CA LYS A 60 -37.89 -30.10 3.66
C LYS A 60 -38.07 -31.27 4.63
N GLN A 61 -37.08 -31.55 5.49
CA GLN A 61 -37.21 -32.56 6.54
C GLN A 61 -38.31 -32.21 7.55
N GLY A 62 -38.39 -30.95 8.00
CA GLY A 62 -39.45 -30.51 8.92
C GLY A 62 -40.86 -30.67 8.33
N LEU A 63 -41.03 -30.39 7.03
CA LEU A 63 -42.29 -30.62 6.32
C LEU A 63 -42.63 -32.11 6.23
N SER A 64 -41.66 -32.97 5.92
CA SER A 64 -41.86 -34.44 5.90
C SER A 64 -42.28 -34.99 7.27
N SER A 65 -41.68 -34.50 8.36
CA SER A 65 -42.04 -34.90 9.73
C SER A 65 -43.46 -34.46 10.12
N MET A 66 -43.89 -33.27 9.69
CA MET A 66 -45.28 -32.82 9.88
C MET A 66 -46.26 -33.65 9.04
N GLN A 67 -45.85 -34.09 7.86
CA GLN A 67 -46.65 -34.94 6.97
C GLN A 67 -46.78 -36.37 7.51
N GLU A 68 -45.77 -36.89 8.21
CA GLU A 68 -45.85 -38.16 8.97
C GLU A 68 -46.69 -38.04 10.24
N GLY A 69 -46.63 -36.92 10.97
CA GLY A 69 -47.51 -36.65 12.11
C GLY A 69 -48.99 -36.52 11.73
N LEU A 70 -49.29 -36.28 10.45
CA LEU A 70 -50.63 -36.27 9.88
C LEU A 70 -51.15 -37.67 9.48
N LYS A 71 -50.33 -38.73 9.58
CA LYS A 71 -50.83 -40.12 9.53
C LYS A 71 -51.46 -40.49 10.88
N VAL A 72 -52.65 -39.92 11.08
CA VAL A 72 -53.77 -40.36 11.91
C VAL A 72 -53.44 -41.48 12.91
N SER A 73 -53.17 -41.12 14.17
CA SER A 73 -53.47 -42.03 15.28
C SER A 73 -54.97 -42.02 15.50
N ASP A 74 -55.58 -43.20 15.54
CA ASP A 74 -57.00 -43.42 15.79
C ASP A 74 -57.47 -42.67 17.05
N CYS A 75 -58.20 -41.58 16.84
CA CYS A 75 -58.99 -40.92 17.88
C CYS A 75 -60.45 -40.94 17.42
N GLN A 76 -61.27 -41.67 18.18
CA GLN A 76 -62.70 -41.85 17.96
C GLN A 76 -63.51 -40.53 18.09
N PRO A 77 -64.74 -40.51 17.55
CA PRO A 77 -65.33 -39.34 16.94
C PRO A 77 -66.12 -38.51 17.95
N ASN A 78 -65.91 -37.20 17.95
CA ASN A 78 -66.91 -36.18 18.30
C ASN A 78 -66.33 -34.78 18.02
N PHE A 79 -66.15 -34.47 16.74
CA PHE A 79 -66.15 -33.10 16.26
C PHE A 79 -67.02 -33.07 15.00
N PRO A 80 -68.25 -32.52 15.06
CA PRO A 80 -69.06 -32.35 13.87
C PRO A 80 -68.43 -31.31 12.93
N ASP A 81 -68.41 -31.62 11.63
CA ASP A 81 -68.36 -30.72 10.47
C ASP A 81 -67.20 -29.72 10.25
N ASN A 82 -66.17 -29.67 11.09
CA ASN A 82 -65.00 -28.80 10.83
C ASN A 82 -63.92 -29.40 9.90
N LYS A 83 -64.07 -30.66 9.46
CA LYS A 83 -63.09 -31.34 8.59
C LYS A 83 -62.89 -30.61 7.26
N MET A 84 -63.97 -30.08 6.67
CA MET A 84 -63.89 -29.30 5.43
C MET A 84 -63.18 -27.96 5.61
N ILE A 85 -63.33 -27.31 6.78
CA ILE A 85 -62.64 -26.06 7.10
C ILE A 85 -61.14 -26.32 7.24
N LEU A 86 -60.74 -27.38 7.95
CA LEU A 86 -59.34 -27.76 8.12
C LEU A 86 -58.67 -28.11 6.77
N ILE A 87 -59.36 -28.85 5.90
CA ILE A 87 -58.85 -29.17 4.56
C ILE A 87 -58.72 -27.89 3.72
N LYS A 88 -59.70 -26.96 3.79
CA LYS A 88 -59.66 -25.69 3.06
C LYS A 88 -58.50 -24.81 3.54
N LEU A 89 -58.28 -24.71 4.86
CA LEU A 89 -57.15 -23.98 5.44
C LEU A 89 -55.80 -24.60 5.06
N ALA A 90 -55.68 -25.93 5.11
CA ALA A 90 -54.46 -26.64 4.69
C ALA A 90 -54.15 -26.39 3.21
N ARG A 91 -55.15 -26.43 2.33
CA ARG A 91 -54.97 -26.12 0.89
C ARG A 91 -54.60 -24.66 0.64
N LEU A 92 -55.24 -23.72 1.33
CA LEU A 92 -54.91 -22.29 1.23
C LEU A 92 -53.49 -22.02 1.71
N TRP A 93 -53.11 -22.58 2.86
CA TRP A 93 -51.76 -22.48 3.39
C TRP A 93 -50.73 -23.11 2.46
N GLN A 94 -51.00 -24.30 1.92
CA GLN A 94 -50.11 -24.98 0.98
C GLN A 94 -49.96 -24.19 -0.33
N SER A 95 -51.06 -23.63 -0.85
CA SER A 95 -51.04 -22.78 -2.05
C SER A 95 -50.21 -21.53 -1.81
N ARG A 96 -50.45 -20.82 -0.69
CA ARG A 96 -49.72 -19.61 -0.32
C ARG A 96 -48.24 -19.89 -0.06
N SER A 97 -47.92 -20.96 0.66
CA SER A 97 -46.54 -21.37 0.91
C SER A 97 -45.83 -21.74 -0.38
N LYS A 98 -46.51 -22.41 -1.32
CA LYS A 98 -45.96 -22.72 -2.64
C LYS A 98 -45.62 -21.45 -3.44
N THR A 99 -46.51 -20.46 -3.46
CA THR A 99 -46.25 -19.20 -4.17
C THR A 99 -45.11 -18.41 -3.53
N GLU A 100 -45.09 -18.28 -2.20
CA GLU A 100 -44.02 -17.59 -1.47
C GLU A 100 -42.64 -18.26 -1.71
N ILE A 101 -42.59 -19.60 -1.71
CA ILE A 101 -41.35 -20.33 -2.01
C ILE A 101 -40.92 -20.13 -3.48
N GLN A 102 -41.85 -20.11 -4.42
CA GLN A 102 -41.54 -19.87 -5.83
C GLN A 102 -40.98 -18.46 -6.05
N GLU A 103 -41.55 -17.45 -5.41
CA GLU A 103 -41.05 -16.06 -5.45
C GLU A 103 -39.64 -15.98 -4.89
N LEU A 104 -39.38 -16.56 -3.72
CA LEU A 104 -38.05 -16.59 -3.11
C LEU A 104 -37.01 -17.31 -4.00
N ILE A 105 -37.40 -18.39 -4.67
CA ILE A 105 -36.52 -19.10 -5.62
C ILE A 105 -36.19 -18.21 -6.82
N ILE A 106 -37.15 -17.44 -7.33
CA ILE A 106 -36.93 -16.52 -8.45
C ILE A 106 -35.99 -15.40 -8.02
N GLU A 107 -36.24 -14.76 -6.87
CA GLU A 107 -35.37 -13.70 -6.34
C GLU A 107 -33.93 -14.21 -6.13
N GLU A 108 -33.76 -15.39 -5.54
CA GLU A 108 -32.43 -15.94 -5.29
C GLU A 108 -31.71 -16.28 -6.60
N LYS A 109 -32.43 -16.77 -7.62
CA LYS A 109 -31.85 -17.00 -8.96
C LYS A 109 -31.41 -15.71 -9.63
N LEU A 110 -32.20 -14.63 -9.53
CA LEU A 110 -31.84 -13.33 -10.07
C LEU A 110 -30.62 -12.75 -9.34
N LYS A 111 -30.56 -12.89 -8.02
CA LYS A 111 -29.41 -12.49 -7.20
C LYS A 111 -28.15 -13.27 -7.60
N GLN A 112 -28.26 -14.59 -7.78
CA GLN A 112 -27.14 -15.43 -8.22
C GLN A 112 -26.65 -15.04 -9.61
N ALA A 113 -27.57 -14.73 -10.54
CA ALA A 113 -27.20 -14.25 -11.87
C ALA A 113 -26.46 -12.91 -11.83
N SER A 114 -26.94 -11.96 -11.02
CA SER A 114 -26.29 -10.67 -10.82
C SER A 114 -24.88 -10.80 -10.25
N LEU A 115 -24.71 -11.66 -9.22
CA LEU A 115 -23.40 -11.93 -8.62
C LEU A 115 -22.43 -12.60 -9.60
N ARG A 116 -22.90 -13.47 -10.51
CA ARG A 116 -22.07 -14.06 -11.56
C ARG A 116 -21.52 -12.99 -12.51
N VAL A 117 -22.37 -12.07 -12.97
CA VAL A 117 -21.95 -10.96 -13.85
C VAL A 117 -20.95 -10.05 -13.14
N GLN A 118 -21.17 -9.70 -11.87
CA GLN A 118 -20.22 -8.90 -11.10
C GLN A 118 -18.87 -9.61 -10.94
N ARG A 119 -18.89 -10.91 -10.64
CA ARG A 119 -17.67 -11.72 -10.52
C ARG A 119 -16.90 -11.77 -11.84
N GLU A 120 -17.58 -11.98 -12.95
CA GLU A 120 -16.95 -12.02 -14.28
C GLU A 120 -16.28 -10.69 -14.62
N ARG A 121 -16.97 -9.56 -14.37
CA ARG A 121 -16.38 -8.22 -14.53
C ARG A 121 -15.13 -8.04 -13.66
N ALA A 122 -15.20 -8.42 -12.39
CA ALA A 122 -14.07 -8.30 -11.47
C ALA A 122 -12.87 -9.14 -11.93
N VAL A 123 -13.11 -10.35 -12.45
CA VAL A 123 -12.05 -11.21 -12.99
C VAL A 123 -11.42 -10.61 -14.24
N ASN A 124 -12.22 -10.03 -15.15
CA ASN A 124 -11.71 -9.38 -16.35
C ASN A 124 -10.84 -8.17 -15.99
N CYS A 125 -11.32 -7.28 -15.11
CA CYS A 125 -10.54 -6.14 -14.63
C CYS A 125 -9.25 -6.57 -13.92
N LEU A 126 -9.29 -7.66 -13.13
CA LEU A 126 -8.09 -8.19 -12.48
C LEU A 126 -7.06 -8.68 -13.50
N ASN A 127 -7.49 -9.35 -14.57
CA ASN A 127 -6.61 -9.80 -15.65
C ASN A 127 -5.99 -8.62 -16.40
N GLU A 128 -6.78 -7.60 -16.74
CA GLU A 128 -6.29 -6.36 -17.37
C GLU A 128 -5.23 -5.68 -16.49
N ASN A 129 -5.52 -5.51 -15.19
CA ASN A 129 -4.57 -4.93 -14.24
C ASN A 129 -3.29 -5.76 -14.12
N LYS A 130 -3.38 -7.09 -14.17
CA LYS A 130 -2.20 -7.96 -14.14
C LYS A 130 -1.33 -7.78 -15.37
N GLN A 131 -1.94 -7.66 -16.56
CA GLN A 131 -1.22 -7.39 -17.81
C GLN A 131 -0.55 -6.02 -17.78
N LEU A 132 -1.26 -4.97 -17.36
CA LEU A 132 -0.71 -3.63 -17.21
C LEU A 132 0.47 -3.60 -16.24
N LEU A 133 0.35 -4.28 -15.09
CA LEU A 133 1.43 -4.38 -14.12
C LEU A 133 2.66 -5.07 -14.72
N GLU A 134 2.47 -6.13 -15.51
CA GLU A 134 3.59 -6.82 -16.17
C GLU A 134 4.32 -5.92 -17.18
N VAL A 135 3.57 -5.12 -17.94
CA VAL A 135 4.14 -4.13 -18.87
C VAL A 135 4.95 -3.09 -18.10
N HIS A 136 4.39 -2.49 -17.06
CA HIS A 136 5.11 -1.49 -16.26
C HIS A 136 6.35 -2.06 -15.55
N LEU A 137 6.30 -3.32 -15.10
CA LEU A 137 7.48 -3.98 -14.53
C LEU A 137 8.58 -4.27 -15.56
N LYS A 138 8.24 -4.43 -16.84
CA LYS A 138 9.23 -4.54 -17.92
C LYS A 138 9.80 -3.17 -18.27
N GLU A 139 8.96 -2.15 -18.39
CA GLU A 139 9.37 -0.77 -18.64
C GLU A 139 10.30 -0.26 -17.54
N LYS A 140 9.94 -0.47 -16.26
CA LYS A 140 10.77 -0.07 -15.12
C LYS A 140 12.17 -0.69 -15.20
N ARG A 141 12.26 -2.01 -15.43
CA ARG A 141 13.56 -2.68 -15.58
C ARG A 141 14.36 -2.16 -16.77
N SER A 142 13.70 -1.87 -17.89
CA SER A 142 14.37 -1.29 -19.06
C SER A 142 14.90 0.13 -18.79
N LEU A 143 14.20 0.92 -17.98
CA LEU A 143 14.64 2.26 -17.61
C LEU A 143 15.80 2.21 -16.61
N GLU A 144 15.72 1.34 -15.61
CA GLU A 144 16.81 1.12 -14.64
C GLU A 144 18.11 0.72 -15.35
N ASN A 145 18.06 -0.22 -16.30
CA ASN A 145 19.23 -0.60 -17.08
C ASN A 145 19.82 0.56 -17.92
N LYS A 146 18.96 1.38 -18.52
CA LYS A 146 19.41 2.55 -19.30
C LYS A 146 20.02 3.64 -18.42
N GLU A 147 19.50 3.80 -17.22
CA GLU A 147 20.05 4.73 -16.23
C GLU A 147 21.46 4.28 -15.82
N GLU A 148 21.65 3.00 -15.54
CA GLU A 148 22.97 2.41 -15.23
C GLU A 148 23.96 2.60 -16.40
N GLU A 149 23.55 2.31 -17.64
CA GLU A 149 24.40 2.53 -18.84
C GLU A 149 24.82 4.02 -18.99
N LEU A 150 23.89 4.95 -18.77
CA LEU A 150 24.18 6.39 -18.87
C LEU A 150 25.06 6.89 -17.72
N GLU A 151 24.92 6.31 -16.52
CA GLU A 151 25.80 6.61 -15.40
C GLU A 151 27.22 6.11 -15.66
N GLU A 152 27.39 4.89 -16.17
CA GLU A 152 28.69 4.34 -16.56
C GLU A 152 29.37 5.19 -17.65
N GLU A 153 28.64 5.61 -18.68
CA GLU A 153 29.16 6.46 -19.74
C GLU A 153 29.63 7.83 -19.19
N ARG A 154 28.83 8.45 -18.31
CA ARG A 154 29.19 9.71 -17.66
C ARG A 154 30.42 9.58 -16.77
N VAL A 155 30.53 8.50 -16.01
CA VAL A 155 31.72 8.25 -15.19
C VAL A 155 32.95 8.10 -16.08
N SER A 156 32.86 7.32 -17.16
CA SER A 156 33.96 7.16 -18.12
C SER A 156 34.39 8.49 -18.74
N GLU A 157 33.45 9.35 -19.15
CA GLU A 157 33.77 10.69 -19.67
C GLU A 157 34.49 11.57 -18.65
N LEU A 158 34.03 11.54 -17.38
CA LEU A 158 34.62 12.33 -16.31
C LEU A 158 36.03 11.84 -15.97
N GLU A 159 36.25 10.52 -15.97
CA GLU A 159 37.57 9.93 -15.79
C GLU A 159 38.53 10.35 -16.92
N GLU A 160 38.09 10.33 -18.17
CA GLU A 160 38.88 10.79 -19.31
C GLU A 160 39.24 12.28 -19.19
N LYS A 161 38.26 13.14 -18.85
CA LYS A 161 38.50 14.57 -18.62
C LYS A 161 39.50 14.81 -17.49
N LEU A 162 39.38 14.06 -16.39
CA LEU A 162 40.30 14.14 -15.26
C LEU A 162 41.73 13.75 -15.67
N GLU A 163 41.88 12.68 -16.45
CA GLU A 163 43.19 12.21 -16.91
C GLU A 163 43.83 13.19 -17.90
N ASN A 164 43.04 13.75 -18.82
CA ASN A 164 43.51 14.81 -19.72
C ASN A 164 43.94 16.06 -18.95
N ALA A 165 43.18 16.49 -17.93
CA ALA A 165 43.56 17.62 -17.09
C ALA A 165 44.86 17.36 -16.31
N LYS A 166 45.05 16.15 -15.77
CA LYS A 166 46.32 15.75 -15.11
C LYS A 166 47.50 15.80 -16.08
N ARG A 167 47.31 15.32 -17.33
CA ARG A 167 48.35 15.36 -18.36
C ARG A 167 48.73 16.80 -18.71
N GLN A 168 47.75 17.65 -18.99
CA GLN A 168 47.96 19.08 -19.27
C GLN A 168 48.68 19.79 -18.11
N TYR A 169 48.28 19.51 -16.86
CA TYR A 169 48.98 20.04 -15.69
C TYR A 169 50.44 19.57 -15.61
N GLY A 170 50.69 18.29 -15.91
CA GLY A 170 52.04 17.73 -15.99
C GLY A 170 52.90 18.42 -17.05
N GLU A 171 52.36 18.60 -18.26
CA GLU A 171 53.01 19.32 -19.36
C GLU A 171 53.29 20.79 -19.00
N MET A 172 52.30 21.49 -18.44
CA MET A 172 52.46 22.87 -17.97
C MET A 172 53.57 22.99 -16.93
N LYS A 173 53.65 22.06 -15.98
CA LYS A 173 54.70 22.04 -14.95
C LYS A 173 56.10 21.86 -15.56
N ILE A 174 56.23 21.00 -16.58
CA ILE A 174 57.49 20.78 -17.30
C ILE A 174 57.86 22.04 -18.09
N ASN A 175 56.92 22.59 -18.86
CA ASN A 175 57.14 23.81 -19.64
C ASN A 175 57.53 24.97 -18.75
N LEU A 176 56.82 25.21 -17.64
CA LEU A 176 57.15 26.26 -16.69
C LEU A 176 58.57 26.08 -16.13
N LYS A 177 58.96 24.85 -15.77
CA LYS A 177 60.32 24.57 -15.29
C LYS A 177 61.38 24.89 -16.36
N ASN A 178 61.14 24.51 -17.61
CA ASN A 178 62.05 24.76 -18.73
C ASN A 178 62.17 26.25 -19.04
N THR A 179 61.05 26.96 -19.17
CA THR A 179 61.00 28.40 -19.41
C THR A 179 61.68 29.18 -18.28
N VAL A 180 61.42 28.82 -17.02
CA VAL A 180 62.11 29.44 -15.88
C VAL A 180 63.61 29.16 -15.94
N GLY A 181 64.04 27.95 -16.28
CA GLY A 181 65.46 27.63 -16.44
C GLY A 181 66.14 28.40 -17.60
N GLU A 182 65.42 28.68 -18.68
CA GLU A 182 65.92 29.38 -19.87
C GLU A 182 66.02 30.90 -19.66
N TYR A 183 64.97 31.53 -19.12
CA TYR A 183 64.93 32.98 -18.93
C TYR A 183 65.52 33.43 -17.58
N PHE A 184 65.65 32.51 -16.62
CA PHE A 184 66.21 32.76 -15.29
C PHE A 184 67.28 31.71 -14.91
N PRO A 185 68.41 31.64 -15.64
CA PRO A 185 69.45 30.65 -15.37
C PRO A 185 70.21 30.94 -14.06
N GLU A 186 69.95 30.15 -13.01
CA GLU A 186 70.74 29.91 -11.77
C GLU A 186 71.26 31.15 -10.94
N PRO A 187 71.71 30.96 -9.67
CA PRO A 187 71.32 31.77 -8.51
C PRO A 187 72.13 33.06 -8.25
N GLU A 188 72.88 33.55 -9.23
CA GLU A 188 73.72 34.75 -9.04
C GLU A 188 72.91 36.07 -9.03
N ILE A 189 71.63 35.97 -9.38
CA ILE A 189 70.65 37.05 -9.47
C ILE A 189 69.86 37.08 -8.13
N PRO A 190 70.06 38.11 -7.26
CA PRO A 190 69.37 38.22 -5.98
C PRO A 190 67.84 38.03 -6.11
N GLY A 191 67.24 37.14 -5.31
CA GLY A 191 65.76 36.99 -5.28
C GLY A 191 65.16 35.87 -6.14
N PHE A 192 65.98 35.01 -6.76
CA PHE A 192 65.52 33.83 -7.50
C PHE A 192 64.71 32.82 -6.65
N THR A 193 65.15 32.57 -5.41
CA THR A 193 64.39 31.76 -4.44
C THR A 193 63.05 32.42 -4.07
N GLY A 194 63.02 33.76 -4.01
CA GLY A 194 61.82 34.55 -3.80
C GLY A 194 60.78 34.31 -4.88
N ILE A 195 61.16 34.36 -6.16
CA ILE A 195 60.21 34.17 -7.25
C ILE A 195 59.62 32.76 -7.32
N TYR A 196 60.43 31.72 -7.09
CA TYR A 196 59.93 30.35 -7.04
C TYR A 196 58.92 30.15 -5.90
N SER A 197 59.19 30.75 -4.74
CA SER A 197 58.29 30.70 -3.59
C SER A 197 56.97 31.44 -3.87
N LEU A 198 57.06 32.61 -4.52
CA LEU A 198 55.93 33.44 -4.92
C LEU A 198 55.05 32.72 -5.95
N PHE A 199 55.63 32.11 -6.97
CA PHE A 199 54.89 31.32 -7.95
C PHE A 199 54.16 30.14 -7.33
N ASN A 200 54.82 29.44 -6.41
CA ASN A 200 54.21 28.30 -5.72
C ASN A 200 53.04 28.74 -4.83
N GLU A 201 53.17 29.87 -4.14
CA GLU A 201 52.07 30.44 -3.33
C GLU A 201 50.91 30.92 -4.20
N LEU A 202 51.18 31.65 -5.28
CA LEU A 202 50.17 32.12 -6.22
C LEU A 202 49.42 30.95 -6.90
N THR A 203 50.15 29.91 -7.31
CA THR A 203 49.56 28.72 -7.95
C THR A 203 48.69 27.93 -6.97
N LYS A 204 49.10 27.81 -5.70
CA LYS A 204 48.28 27.16 -4.66
C LYS A 204 46.97 27.90 -4.42
N ARG A 205 47.01 29.24 -4.33
CA ARG A 205 45.82 30.06 -4.13
C ARG A 205 44.86 30.00 -5.32
N LEU A 206 45.41 29.96 -6.54
CA LEU A 206 44.64 29.76 -7.77
C LEU A 206 43.93 28.40 -7.78
N ILE A 207 44.63 27.31 -7.44
CA ILE A 207 44.05 25.95 -7.36
C ILE A 207 42.94 25.87 -6.29
N ASN A 208 43.11 26.59 -5.18
CA ASN A 208 42.16 26.59 -4.07
C ASN A 208 40.92 27.49 -4.30
N GLY A 209 40.86 28.23 -5.42
CA GLY A 209 39.71 29.07 -5.76
C GLY A 209 39.50 30.27 -4.81
N GLU A 210 40.56 30.76 -4.17
CA GLU A 210 40.48 31.95 -3.31
C GLU A 210 40.17 33.18 -4.18
N ARG A 211 38.96 33.74 -4.07
CA ARG A 211 38.46 34.85 -4.92
C ARG A 211 39.24 36.17 -4.79
N ASP A 212 40.04 36.34 -3.74
CA ASP A 212 40.93 37.49 -3.50
C ASP A 212 42.41 37.02 -3.46
N ALA A 213 42.88 36.42 -4.56
CA ALA A 213 44.18 35.75 -4.68
C ALA A 213 45.42 36.68 -4.67
N TYR A 214 45.37 37.80 -3.96
CA TYR A 214 46.53 38.68 -3.78
C TYR A 214 47.50 38.09 -2.76
N ALA A 215 48.71 37.74 -3.21
CA ALA A 215 49.82 37.29 -2.38
C ALA A 215 50.79 38.44 -2.11
N GLU A 216 51.32 38.50 -0.89
CA GLU A 216 52.39 39.44 -0.55
C GLU A 216 53.69 39.06 -1.24
N VAL A 217 54.32 40.04 -1.87
CA VAL A 217 55.64 39.88 -2.48
C VAL A 217 56.69 39.93 -1.37
N LYS A 218 57.42 38.82 -1.17
CA LYS A 218 58.51 38.72 -0.20
C LYS A 218 59.79 38.27 -0.87
N ASN A 219 60.87 39.03 -0.69
CA ASN A 219 62.22 38.69 -1.14
C ASN A 219 62.34 38.35 -2.65
N THR A 220 61.47 38.93 -3.48
CA THR A 220 61.49 38.77 -4.94
C THR A 220 62.09 40.02 -5.58
N TRP A 221 62.99 39.86 -6.54
CA TRP A 221 63.59 41.01 -7.23
C TRP A 221 62.53 41.75 -8.08
N PRO A 222 62.39 43.08 -7.96
CA PRO A 222 61.58 43.91 -8.86
C PRO A 222 61.62 43.57 -10.34
N TYR A 223 62.80 43.27 -10.90
CA TYR A 223 62.95 42.91 -12.32
C TYR A 223 62.02 41.78 -12.75
N TYR A 224 61.85 40.77 -11.89
CA TYR A 224 60.98 39.66 -12.21
C TYR A 224 59.50 40.00 -12.14
N LEU A 225 59.11 40.87 -11.21
CA LEU A 225 57.73 41.32 -11.09
C LEU A 225 57.34 42.16 -12.31
N GLU A 226 58.22 43.07 -12.72
CA GLU A 226 58.05 43.88 -13.95
C GLU A 226 57.93 42.99 -15.18
N THR A 227 58.75 41.94 -15.27
CA THR A 227 58.69 40.99 -16.40
C THR A 227 57.33 40.26 -16.43
N LEU A 228 56.83 39.80 -15.28
CA LEU A 228 55.54 39.10 -15.21
C LEU A 228 54.34 40.02 -15.45
N GLU A 229 54.40 41.26 -14.95
CA GLU A 229 53.36 42.28 -15.15
C GLU A 229 53.33 42.73 -16.62
N ALA A 230 54.49 42.98 -17.23
CA ALA A 230 54.59 43.35 -18.65
C ALA A 230 54.07 42.25 -19.60
N ASN A 231 54.18 40.98 -19.19
CA ASN A 231 53.63 39.85 -19.94
C ASN A 231 52.15 39.55 -19.60
N GLY A 232 51.50 40.35 -18.74
CA GLY A 232 50.11 40.14 -18.35
C GLY A 232 49.86 38.83 -17.61
N ILE A 233 50.87 38.32 -16.89
CA ILE A 233 50.76 37.08 -16.10
C ILE A 233 50.23 37.40 -14.71
N ILE A 234 50.65 38.54 -14.17
CA ILE A 234 50.25 39.04 -12.85
C ILE A 234 49.69 40.45 -12.95
N GLU A 235 48.90 40.84 -11.96
CA GLU A 235 48.52 42.23 -11.73
C GLU A 235 48.86 42.65 -10.29
N CYS A 236 49.29 43.90 -10.14
CA CYS A 236 49.50 44.51 -8.83
C CYS A 236 48.17 44.96 -8.22
N HIS A 237 48.05 44.85 -6.89
CA HIS A 237 46.86 45.34 -6.20
C HIS A 237 46.75 46.88 -6.36
N PRO A 238 45.56 47.41 -6.70
CA PRO A 238 45.40 48.81 -7.10
C PRO A 238 45.76 49.81 -5.98
N THR A 239 45.62 49.41 -4.72
CA THR A 239 45.94 50.24 -3.54
C THR A 239 47.14 49.78 -2.73
N ASP A 240 47.68 48.59 -2.99
CA ASP A 240 48.75 47.99 -2.17
C ASP A 240 49.80 47.32 -3.07
N ARG A 241 50.80 48.09 -3.52
CA ARG A 241 51.83 47.58 -4.44
C ARG A 241 52.71 46.46 -3.87
N SER A 242 52.57 46.13 -2.59
CA SER A 242 53.25 44.96 -2.00
C SER A 242 52.54 43.63 -2.30
N LYS A 243 51.36 43.68 -2.94
CA LYS A 243 50.54 42.51 -3.23
C LYS A 243 50.28 42.34 -4.73
N ILE A 244 50.34 41.10 -5.20
CA ILE A 244 50.09 40.73 -6.60
C ILE A 244 49.17 39.51 -6.69
N ARG A 245 48.42 39.36 -7.78
CA ARG A 245 47.69 38.13 -8.09
C ARG A 245 47.98 37.65 -9.52
N ILE A 246 47.77 36.36 -9.78
CA ILE A 246 47.76 35.83 -11.15
C ILE A 246 46.47 36.31 -11.85
N ILE A 247 46.58 36.72 -13.11
CA ILE A 247 45.41 37.08 -13.93
C ILE A 247 44.61 35.81 -14.21
N ASP A 248 43.29 35.88 -14.05
CA ASP A 248 42.41 34.75 -14.34
C ASP A 248 42.30 34.51 -15.85
N PHE A 249 42.82 33.36 -16.31
CA PHE A 249 42.77 32.95 -17.72
C PHE A 249 41.54 32.08 -18.04
N SER A 250 40.66 31.82 -17.08
CA SER A 250 39.45 30.98 -17.24
C SER A 250 38.50 31.49 -18.33
N ASP A 251 38.51 32.79 -18.59
CA ASP A 251 37.65 33.45 -19.58
C ASP A 251 38.18 33.35 -21.02
N GLY A 252 39.29 32.64 -21.26
CA GLY A 252 39.84 32.39 -22.60
C GLY A 252 40.45 33.61 -23.29
N ARG A 253 40.68 34.71 -22.56
CA ARG A 253 41.31 35.93 -23.09
C ARG A 253 42.82 35.88 -22.91
N LEU A 254 43.49 35.03 -23.68
CA LEU A 254 44.94 35.17 -23.90
C LEU A 254 45.16 36.21 -25.01
N GLY A 255 45.85 37.31 -24.69
CA GLY A 255 46.49 38.19 -25.70
C GLY A 255 45.58 39.18 -26.43
N LYS A 256 45.00 40.14 -25.71
CA LYS A 256 44.74 41.46 -26.30
C LYS A 256 45.53 42.52 -25.54
N THR A 257 46.79 42.63 -25.91
CA THR A 257 47.53 43.88 -25.77
C THR A 257 47.15 44.75 -26.96
N ASP A 258 46.62 45.95 -26.69
CA ASP A 258 46.57 47.04 -27.68
C ASP A 258 47.98 47.50 -28.06
#